data_AF-A0A6A9SNU2-F1
#
_entry.id   AF-A0A6A9SNU2-F1
#
_cell.length_a   1.000
_cell.length_b   1.000
_cell.length_c   1.000
_cell.angle_alpha   90.00
_cell.angle_beta   90.00
_cell.angle_gamma   90.00
#
_symmetry.space_group_name_H-M   'P 1'
#
loop_
_entity.id
_entity.type
_entity.pdbx_description
1 polymer ?
#
loop_
_entity_poly.entity_id
_entity_poly.type
_entity_poly.pdbx_seq_one_letter_code
_entity_poly.pdbx_strand_id
1 'polypeptide(L)'
;MSADDDRPASALYDAFLEGERVDDILVYLHEEGVGSMGELLEIGTRVDDGVVLVLPGKEGRSAFQQATGLDAMDFAGMAMQTDGDIDADCTGGTCPDTEDKPDEDHYVKFVFAFAEEQNEGVGGIYADGDVIHGYAACACGTTYSDKWVVDEA
;
A
#
# COMPACT_ATOMS: atom_id res chain seq x y z
N MET A 1 19.21 12.46 12.50
CA MET A 1 19.90 12.21 11.23
C MET A 1 19.69 10.74 10.96
N SER A 2 18.51 10.40 10.46
CA SER A 2 18.24 9.03 10.00
C SER A 2 19.11 8.85 8.78
N ALA A 3 20.05 7.91 8.84
CA ALA A 3 20.83 7.54 7.69
C ALA A 3 19.81 7.08 6.64
N ASP A 4 19.74 7.80 5.53
CA ASP A 4 19.13 7.31 4.30
C ASP A 4 19.58 5.86 4.13
N ASP A 5 18.61 4.98 4.28
CA ASP A 5 18.81 3.56 4.36
C ASP A 5 19.20 3.10 2.94
N ASP A 6 20.52 3.01 2.66
CA ASP A 6 21.12 2.63 1.37
C ASP A 6 20.82 1.16 0.98
N ARG A 7 19.81 0.55 1.62
CA ARG A 7 19.30 -0.76 1.24
C ARG A 7 18.72 -0.68 -0.17
N PRO A 8 18.90 -1.74 -0.98
CA PRO A 8 18.18 -1.81 -2.24
C PRO A 8 16.67 -1.74 -1.96
N ALA A 9 15.92 -1.10 -2.86
CA ALA A 9 14.46 -0.93 -2.71
C ALA A 9 13.73 -2.25 -2.44
N SER A 10 14.25 -3.38 -2.94
CA SER A 10 13.68 -4.71 -2.67
C SER A 10 13.77 -5.09 -1.19
N ALA A 11 14.90 -4.79 -0.53
CA ALA A 11 15.06 -5.06 0.90
C ALA A 11 14.26 -4.11 1.79
N LEU A 12 13.95 -2.89 1.30
CA LEU A 12 12.99 -2.00 1.95
C LEU A 12 11.56 -2.56 1.88
N TYR A 13 11.22 -3.11 0.72
CA TYR A 13 9.93 -3.75 0.48
C TYR A 13 9.74 -4.98 1.36
N ASP A 14 10.69 -5.92 1.38
CA ASP A 14 10.65 -7.09 2.25
C ASP A 14 10.52 -6.68 3.73
N ALA A 15 11.37 -5.76 4.21
CA ALA A 15 11.32 -5.28 5.60
C ALA A 15 10.00 -4.60 5.98
N PHE A 16 9.31 -3.96 5.04
CA PHE A 16 7.98 -3.40 5.29
C PHE A 16 6.94 -4.51 5.47
N LEU A 17 6.97 -5.53 4.61
CA LEU A 17 6.06 -6.68 4.70
C LEU A 17 6.28 -7.49 5.98
N GLU A 18 7.51 -7.48 6.51
CA GLU A 18 7.89 -8.09 7.78
C GLU A 18 7.59 -7.21 9.01
N GLY A 19 6.96 -6.03 8.84
CA GLY A 19 6.59 -5.15 9.95
C GLY A 19 7.75 -4.33 10.53
N GLU A 20 8.98 -4.49 10.04
CA GLU A 20 10.18 -3.81 10.57
C GLU A 20 10.21 -2.29 10.26
N ARG A 21 9.22 -1.76 9.51
CA ARG A 21 9.17 -0.38 9.00
C ARG A 21 7.86 0.33 9.34
N VAL A 22 7.44 0.30 10.61
CA VAL A 22 6.21 0.98 11.11
C VAL A 22 6.14 2.49 10.89
N ASP A 23 7.28 3.16 10.67
CA ASP A 23 7.33 4.61 10.36
C ASP A 23 7.24 4.93 8.86
N ASP A 24 7.32 3.90 8.02
CA ASP A 24 7.29 4.03 6.57
C ASP A 24 5.91 3.71 6.01
N ILE A 25 5.74 4.07 4.74
CA ILE A 25 4.57 3.72 3.97
C ILE A 25 5.00 3.04 2.69
N LEU A 26 4.16 2.09 2.28
CA LEU A 26 4.29 1.39 1.02
C LEU A 26 3.29 1.98 0.03
N VAL A 27 3.77 2.27 -1.18
CA VAL A 27 2.95 2.70 -2.30
C VAL A 27 3.22 1.79 -3.49
N TYR A 28 2.22 1.00 -3.87
CA TYR A 28 2.22 0.28 -5.13
C TYR A 28 1.53 1.11 -6.20
N LEU A 29 2.10 1.12 -7.40
CA LEU A 29 1.58 1.84 -8.56
C LEU A 29 1.59 0.90 -9.77
N HIS A 30 0.42 0.59 -10.31
CA HIS A 30 0.28 -0.19 -11.53
C HIS A 30 0.73 0.61 -12.75
N GLU A 31 1.28 -0.08 -13.75
CA GLU A 31 1.87 0.56 -14.92
C GLU A 31 0.86 1.39 -15.75
N GLU A 32 -0.37 0.90 -15.88
CA GLU A 32 -1.46 1.65 -16.50
C GLU A 32 -2.08 2.74 -15.60
N GLY A 33 -1.74 2.73 -14.31
CA GLY A 33 -2.26 3.67 -13.32
C GLY A 33 -1.49 5.00 -13.26
N VAL A 34 -0.26 5.05 -13.76
CA VAL A 34 0.65 6.19 -13.61
C VAL A 34 1.19 6.73 -14.93
N GLY A 35 1.37 8.05 -15.01
CA GLY A 35 1.81 8.73 -16.23
C GLY A 35 3.29 8.52 -16.59
N SER A 36 4.18 8.32 -15.60
CA SER A 36 5.62 8.15 -15.81
C SER A 36 6.25 7.19 -14.80
N MET A 37 6.58 5.96 -15.22
CA MET A 37 7.28 4.97 -14.37
C MET A 37 8.79 5.21 -14.25
N GLY A 38 9.41 5.92 -15.19
CA GLY A 38 10.87 6.04 -15.27
C GLY A 38 11.52 6.54 -13.98
N GLU A 39 10.98 7.61 -13.39
CA GLU A 39 11.48 8.20 -12.15
C GLU A 39 11.15 7.32 -10.93
N LEU A 40 10.02 6.61 -10.95
CA LEU A 40 9.60 5.74 -9.84
C LEU A 40 10.51 4.50 -9.74
N LEU A 41 11.01 4.00 -10.86
CA LEU A 41 11.93 2.86 -10.90
C LEU A 41 13.34 3.19 -10.39
N GLU A 42 13.71 4.46 -10.29
CA GLU A 42 15.00 4.87 -9.71
C GLU A 42 15.02 4.70 -8.18
N ILE A 43 13.85 4.76 -7.54
CA ILE A 43 13.70 4.73 -6.08
C ILE A 43 12.78 3.60 -5.59
N GLY A 44 12.27 2.78 -6.49
CA GLY A 44 11.29 1.72 -6.20
C GLY A 44 11.70 0.36 -6.75
N THR A 45 10.96 -0.66 -6.32
CA THR A 45 11.12 -2.05 -6.73
C THR A 45 10.17 -2.35 -7.87
N ARG A 46 10.69 -2.72 -9.05
CA ARG A 46 9.85 -3.25 -10.14
C ARG A 46 9.27 -4.59 -9.70
N VAL A 47 7.95 -4.70 -9.76
CA VAL A 47 7.19 -5.95 -9.65
C VAL A 47 6.57 -6.29 -11.01
N ASP A 48 5.79 -7.35 -11.15
CA ASP A 48 5.24 -7.79 -12.44
C ASP A 48 4.48 -6.66 -13.18
N ASP A 49 3.42 -6.12 -12.56
CA ASP A 49 2.51 -5.16 -13.21
C ASP A 49 2.68 -3.71 -12.75
N GLY A 50 3.73 -3.42 -11.97
CA GLY A 50 3.98 -2.07 -11.49
C GLY A 50 5.29 -1.85 -10.75
N VAL A 51 5.30 -0.84 -9.89
CA VAL A 51 6.43 -0.49 -9.02
C VAL A 51 5.94 -0.32 -7.59
N VAL A 52 6.73 -0.81 -6.64
CA VAL A 52 6.52 -0.63 -5.20
C VAL A 52 7.54 0.35 -4.66
N LEU A 53 7.07 1.32 -3.87
CA LEU A 53 7.88 2.32 -3.21
C LEU A 53 7.70 2.18 -1.71
N VAL A 54 8.79 2.06 -0.97
CA VAL A 54 8.76 2.15 0.51
C VAL A 54 9.51 3.41 0.90
N LEU A 55 8.79 4.34 1.51
CA LEU A 55 9.29 5.69 1.79
C LEU A 55 8.91 6.10 3.22
N PRO A 56 9.71 6.95 3.88
CA PRO A 56 9.34 7.54 5.16
C PRO A 56 7.97 8.21 5.09
N GLY A 57 7.13 8.06 6.11
CA GLY A 57 5.70 8.37 5.98
C GLY A 57 5.33 9.79 5.53
N LYS A 58 6.19 10.81 5.76
CA LYS A 58 5.97 12.16 5.21
C LYS A 58 6.30 12.25 3.72
N GLU A 59 7.39 11.63 3.32
CA GLU A 59 7.89 11.63 1.94
C GLU A 59 6.99 10.77 1.06
N GLY A 60 6.61 9.58 1.53
CA GLY A 60 5.70 8.73 0.78
C GLY A 60 4.32 9.35 0.55
N ARG A 61 3.77 10.10 1.53
CA ARG A 61 2.48 10.81 1.33
C ARG A 61 2.59 11.87 0.26
N SER A 62 3.72 12.57 0.23
CA SER A 62 4.02 13.58 -0.79
C SER A 62 4.25 12.92 -2.17
N ALA A 63 4.92 11.76 -2.22
CA ALA A 63 5.11 11.00 -3.45
C ALA A 63 3.77 10.47 -4.00
N PHE A 64 2.92 9.90 -3.13
CA PHE A 64 1.58 9.43 -3.48
C PHE A 64 0.73 10.55 -4.09
N GLN A 65 0.69 11.71 -3.45
CA GLN A 65 -0.08 12.85 -3.96
C GLN A 65 0.45 13.35 -5.30
N GLN A 66 1.77 13.36 -5.51
CA GLN A 66 2.35 13.74 -6.80
C GLN A 66 2.05 12.72 -7.90
N ALA A 67 2.04 11.42 -7.58
CA ALA A 67 1.80 10.36 -8.56
C ALA A 67 0.31 10.24 -8.94
N THR A 68 -0.59 10.33 -7.96
CA THR A 68 -2.03 10.06 -8.14
C THR A 68 -2.90 11.31 -8.23
N GLY A 69 -2.39 12.46 -7.76
CA GLY A 69 -3.17 13.68 -7.58
C GLY A 69 -4.11 13.67 -6.37
N LEU A 70 -4.10 12.59 -5.56
CA LEU A 70 -4.99 12.41 -4.41
C LEU A 70 -4.25 12.68 -3.10
N ASP A 71 -4.96 13.26 -2.13
CA ASP A 71 -4.45 13.31 -0.76
C ASP A 71 -4.52 11.91 -0.13
N ALA A 72 -3.43 11.47 0.49
CA ALA A 72 -3.32 10.13 1.06
C ALA A 72 -4.32 9.87 2.20
N MET A 73 -4.61 10.88 3.03
CA MET A 73 -5.53 10.75 4.15
C MET A 73 -6.99 10.77 3.68
N ASP A 74 -7.31 11.62 2.71
CA ASP A 74 -8.63 11.60 2.08
C ASP A 74 -8.87 10.27 1.37
N PHE A 75 -7.88 9.74 0.67
CA PHE A 75 -7.95 8.44 0.02
C PHE A 75 -8.17 7.31 1.02
N ALA A 76 -7.34 7.24 2.08
CA ALA A 76 -7.50 6.24 3.14
C ALA A 76 -8.91 6.33 3.76
N GLY A 77 -9.37 7.53 4.09
CA GLY A 77 -10.71 7.74 4.65
C GLY A 77 -11.85 7.29 3.73
N MET A 78 -11.71 7.47 2.41
CA MET A 78 -12.68 6.96 1.43
C MET A 78 -12.65 5.43 1.35
N ALA A 79 -11.47 4.84 1.25
CA ALA A 79 -11.27 3.39 1.14
C ALA A 79 -11.76 2.64 2.39
N MET A 80 -11.59 3.21 3.60
CA MET A 80 -12.09 2.65 4.86
C MET A 80 -13.60 2.43 4.93
N GLN A 81 -14.37 3.00 4.00
CA GLN A 81 -15.82 2.82 3.96
C GLN A 81 -16.24 1.53 3.25
N THR A 82 -15.29 0.83 2.62
CA THR A 82 -15.55 -0.39 1.86
C THR A 82 -14.53 -1.44 2.26
N ASP A 83 -14.99 -2.55 2.84
CA ASP A 83 -14.14 -3.71 3.07
C ASP A 83 -13.88 -4.45 1.75
N GLY A 84 -12.63 -4.84 1.52
CA GLY A 84 -12.21 -5.70 0.42
C GLY A 84 -10.93 -6.43 0.79
N ASP A 85 -10.40 -7.25 -0.13
CA ASP A 85 -9.20 -8.05 0.14
C ASP A 85 -8.00 -7.44 -0.59
N ILE A 86 -6.91 -7.20 0.14
CA ILE A 86 -5.62 -6.75 -0.43
C ILE A 86 -4.62 -7.89 -0.27
N ASP A 87 -3.86 -8.18 -1.33
CA ASP A 87 -2.86 -9.23 -1.27
C ASP A 87 -1.78 -8.85 -0.24
N ALA A 88 -1.25 -9.84 0.49
CA ALA A 88 -0.31 -9.60 1.59
C ALA A 88 0.97 -8.87 1.14
N ASP A 89 1.31 -8.94 -0.15
CA ASP A 89 2.45 -8.24 -0.75
C ASP A 89 2.12 -6.78 -1.15
N CYS A 90 0.88 -6.34 -0.96
CA CYS A 90 0.40 -5.00 -1.29
C CYS A 90 0.51 -4.63 -2.79
N THR A 91 0.58 -5.62 -3.69
CA THR A 91 0.64 -5.38 -5.16
C THR A 91 -0.65 -5.72 -5.90
N GLY A 92 -1.64 -6.28 -5.20
CA GLY A 92 -2.90 -6.73 -5.77
C GLY A 92 -4.02 -6.80 -4.74
N GLY A 93 -5.12 -7.43 -5.15
CA GLY A 93 -6.29 -7.62 -4.29
C GLY A 93 -7.56 -7.94 -5.07
N THR A 94 -8.61 -8.30 -4.35
CA THR A 94 -9.92 -8.63 -4.91
C THR A 94 -10.88 -7.45 -4.73
N CYS A 95 -11.32 -6.85 -5.83
CA CYS A 95 -12.28 -5.77 -5.78
C CYS A 95 -13.67 -6.28 -5.33
N PRO A 96 -14.29 -5.69 -4.29
CA PRO A 96 -15.60 -6.13 -3.81
C PRO A 96 -16.73 -5.87 -4.83
N ASP A 97 -16.55 -4.92 -5.74
CA ASP A 97 -17.53 -4.56 -6.77
C ASP A 97 -17.42 -5.43 -8.04
N THR A 98 -16.64 -6.51 -8.03
CA THR A 98 -16.47 -7.38 -9.22
C THR A 98 -17.80 -7.98 -9.68
N GLU A 99 -18.66 -8.36 -8.74
CA GLU A 99 -19.99 -8.92 -9.05
C GLU A 99 -20.99 -7.83 -9.51
N ASP A 100 -20.89 -6.62 -8.98
CA ASP A 100 -21.77 -5.49 -9.31
C ASP A 100 -21.39 -4.79 -10.62
N LYS A 101 -20.12 -4.89 -11.03
CA LYS A 101 -19.57 -4.28 -12.26
C LYS A 101 -18.81 -5.31 -13.12
N PRO A 102 -19.46 -6.38 -13.60
CA PRO A 102 -18.76 -7.48 -14.27
C PRO A 102 -18.17 -7.11 -15.65
N ASP A 103 -18.62 -5.98 -16.24
CA ASP A 103 -18.17 -5.50 -17.55
C ASP A 103 -16.99 -4.51 -17.47
N GLU A 104 -16.60 -4.08 -16.26
CA GLU A 104 -15.46 -3.20 -16.02
C GLU A 104 -14.17 -4.00 -15.77
N ASP A 105 -13.02 -3.39 -16.03
CA ASP A 105 -11.73 -4.00 -15.66
C ASP A 105 -11.52 -3.91 -14.15
N HIS A 106 -11.19 -5.04 -13.53
CA HIS A 106 -10.88 -5.13 -12.10
C HIS A 106 -9.43 -5.51 -11.90
N TYR A 107 -8.58 -4.49 -11.79
CA TYR A 107 -7.21 -4.61 -11.33
C TYR A 107 -6.89 -3.45 -10.38
N VAL A 108 -5.94 -3.66 -9.48
CA VAL A 108 -5.51 -2.63 -8.54
C VAL A 108 -4.65 -1.60 -9.27
N LYS A 109 -5.10 -0.35 -9.33
CA LYS A 109 -4.35 0.77 -9.91
C LYS A 109 -3.23 1.24 -8.99
N PHE A 110 -3.50 1.28 -7.69
CA PHE A 110 -2.51 1.60 -6.68
C PHE A 110 -2.95 1.09 -5.31
N VAL A 111 -1.97 0.73 -4.48
CA VAL A 111 -2.15 0.46 -3.05
C VAL A 111 -1.37 1.50 -2.27
N PHE A 112 -1.98 2.01 -1.22
CA PHE A 112 -1.33 2.79 -0.18
C PHE A 112 -1.39 1.95 1.10
N ALA A 113 -0.27 1.68 1.73
CA ALA A 113 -0.24 0.90 2.97
C ALA A 113 0.72 1.50 4.00
N PHE A 114 0.42 1.27 5.28
CA PHE A 114 1.32 1.60 6.39
C PHE A 114 1.23 0.51 7.46
N ALA A 115 2.33 0.30 8.19
CA ALA A 115 2.37 -0.61 9.32
C ALA A 115 2.14 0.17 10.63
N GLU A 116 1.50 -0.47 11.60
CA GLU A 116 1.27 0.04 12.95
C GLU A 116 1.87 -0.94 13.96
N GLU A 117 2.67 -0.41 14.90
CA GLU A 117 3.30 -1.20 15.98
C GLU A 117 2.23 -1.88 16.84
N GLN A 118 2.49 -3.12 17.26
CA GLN A 118 1.66 -3.88 18.18
C GLN A 118 1.23 -3.01 19.39
N ASN A 119 -0.07 -3.01 19.66
CA ASN A 119 -0.67 -2.27 20.75
C ASN A 119 -1.68 -3.10 21.54
N GLU A 120 -1.20 -3.75 22.60
CA GLU A 120 -2.04 -4.51 23.54
C GLU A 120 -3.15 -3.67 24.20
N GLY A 121 -2.96 -2.34 24.29
CA GLY A 121 -3.93 -1.42 24.89
C GLY A 121 -5.18 -1.19 24.03
N VAL A 122 -5.07 -1.36 22.70
CA VAL A 122 -6.21 -1.28 21.77
C VAL A 122 -6.98 -2.59 21.75
N GLY A 123 -6.27 -3.73 21.83
CA GLY A 123 -6.86 -5.06 21.76
C GLY A 123 -7.26 -5.46 20.33
N GLY A 124 -7.83 -6.66 20.18
CA GLY A 124 -8.12 -7.24 18.86
C GLY A 124 -6.84 -7.58 18.10
N ILE A 125 -6.85 -7.44 16.77
CA ILE A 125 -5.69 -7.75 15.91
C ILE A 125 -4.42 -6.97 16.30
N TYR A 126 -4.59 -5.77 16.88
CA TYR A 126 -3.49 -4.93 17.35
C TYR A 126 -2.75 -5.50 18.56
N ALA A 127 -3.37 -6.42 19.31
CA ALA A 127 -2.69 -7.11 20.40
C ALA A 127 -1.90 -8.33 19.92
N ASP A 128 -2.15 -8.81 18.69
CA ASP A 128 -1.58 -10.06 18.19
C ASP A 128 -0.24 -9.86 17.49
N GLY A 129 0.06 -8.65 17.01
CA GLY A 129 1.33 -8.28 16.38
C GLY A 129 1.26 -6.92 15.70
N ASP A 130 2.28 -6.59 14.91
CA ASP A 130 2.26 -5.41 14.04
C ASP A 130 1.17 -5.58 12.98
N VAL A 131 0.46 -4.50 12.66
CA VAL A 131 -0.70 -4.52 11.76
C VAL A 131 -0.39 -3.72 10.51
N ILE A 132 -0.56 -4.33 9.34
CA ILE A 132 -0.55 -3.61 8.07
C ILE A 132 -1.96 -3.12 7.76
N HIS A 133 -2.06 -1.83 7.48
CA HIS A 133 -3.25 -1.16 6.97
C HIS A 133 -3.08 -0.91 5.48
N GLY A 134 -3.88 -1.57 4.64
CA GLY A 134 -3.88 -1.41 3.20
C GLY A 134 -5.11 -0.67 2.68
N TYR A 135 -4.90 0.16 1.65
CA TYR A 135 -5.94 0.89 0.93
C TYR A 135 -5.70 0.78 -0.55
N ALA A 136 -6.65 0.21 -1.29
CA ALA A 136 -6.53 -0.05 -2.72
C ALA A 136 -7.53 0.78 -3.52
N ALA A 137 -7.10 1.21 -4.71
CA ALA A 137 -7.98 1.78 -5.73
C ALA A 137 -8.04 0.83 -6.92
N CYS A 138 -9.23 0.36 -7.26
CA CYS A 138 -9.48 -0.48 -8.43
C CYS A 138 -9.66 0.35 -9.70
N ALA A 139 -9.36 -0.25 -10.85
CA ALA A 139 -9.60 0.34 -12.17
C ALA A 139 -11.07 0.68 -12.45
N CYS A 140 -12.01 -0.08 -11.89
CA CYS A 140 -13.45 0.19 -11.95
C CYS A 140 -13.92 1.38 -11.08
N GLY A 141 -12.96 2.08 -10.44
CA GLY A 141 -13.19 3.28 -9.61
C GLY A 141 -13.52 2.99 -8.15
N THR A 142 -13.64 1.73 -7.76
CA THR A 142 -13.93 1.33 -6.37
C THR A 142 -12.68 1.42 -5.51
N THR A 143 -12.81 1.99 -4.32
CA THR A 143 -11.76 2.05 -3.31
C THR A 143 -12.16 1.21 -2.12
N TYR A 144 -11.23 0.43 -1.58
CA TYR A 144 -11.48 -0.48 -0.48
C TYR A 144 -10.25 -0.60 0.41
N SER A 145 -10.47 -1.04 1.64
CA SER A 145 -9.41 -1.24 2.62
C SER A 145 -9.40 -2.65 3.15
N ASP A 146 -8.22 -3.08 3.56
CA ASP A 146 -8.00 -4.32 4.29
C ASP A 146 -6.97 -4.07 5.41
N LYS A 147 -6.95 -4.93 6.42
CA LYS A 147 -5.94 -4.91 7.48
C LYS A 147 -5.67 -6.30 8.01
N TRP A 148 -4.41 -6.60 8.24
CA TRP A 148 -3.96 -7.90 8.70
C TRP A 148 -2.77 -7.77 9.64
N VAL A 149 -2.59 -8.79 10.49
CA VAL A 149 -1.40 -8.91 11.34
C VAL A 149 -0.25 -9.43 10.48
N VAL A 150 0.93 -8.86 10.65
CA VAL A 150 2.16 -9.40 10.06
C VAL A 150 2.43 -10.77 10.71
N ASP A 151 2.42 -11.84 9.92
CA ASP A 151 2.86 -13.15 10.38
C ASP A 151 4.37 -13.08 10.68
N GLU A 152 4.77 -13.34 11.93
CA GLU A 152 6.17 -13.61 12.27
C GLU A 152 6.63 -14.85 11.48
N ALA A 153 7.41 -14.66 10.42
CA ALA A 153 7.92 -15.75 9.58
C ALA A 153 8.84 -16.74 10.32
#